data_AF-A0A381Z3Y6-F1
#
_entry.id   AF-A0A381Z3Y6-F1
#
_cell.length_a   1.000
_cell.length_b   1.000
_cell.length_c   1.000
_cell.angle_alpha   90.00
_cell.angle_beta   90.00
_cell.angle_gamma   90.00
#
_symmetry.space_group_name_H-M   'P 1'
#
loop_
_entity.id
_entity.type
_entity.pdbx_description
1 polymer ?
#
loop_
_entity_poly.entity_id
_entity_poly.type
_entity_poly.pdbx_seq_one_letter_code
_entity_poly.pdbx_strand_id
1 'polypeptide(L)'
;QEIDSLLNRCKGDMDDNWAKVANEIVKISKIHKTDSSIMILPFMNYHELNPGDAIHIEPGVAHIYIQGMAVEVMEPGDNVVRAGLTIKHTDKKEFLSLLNISAEIPQVQSVHGPDHEYAGPVENLTVRRIEDTKIEVNGSRSVDLILTTTGVSKVEHGKETQLNPGEAFLIQGEDLNYTIDTAGSVFLVRG
;
A
#
# COMPACT_ATOMS: atom_id res chain seq x y z
N GLN A 1 5.36 -12.67 -29.22
CA GLN A 1 5.64 -12.60 -27.77
C GLN A 1 4.78 -11.55 -27.08
N GLU A 2 4.90 -10.25 -27.37
CA GLU A 2 4.07 -9.21 -26.73
C GLU A 2 2.58 -9.29 -27.12
N ILE A 3 2.29 -9.48 -28.42
CA ILE A 3 0.91 -9.68 -28.91
C ILE A 3 0.32 -10.97 -28.33
N ASP A 4 1.08 -12.05 -28.25
CA ASP A 4 0.60 -13.32 -27.68
C ASP A 4 0.33 -13.19 -26.18
N SER A 5 1.16 -12.44 -25.45
CA SER A 5 0.94 -12.11 -24.03
C SER A 5 -0.35 -11.29 -23.84
N LEU A 6 -0.55 -10.26 -24.67
CA LEU A 6 -1.79 -9.49 -24.69
C LEU A 6 -3.00 -10.37 -25.00
N LEU A 7 -2.91 -11.19 -26.04
CA LEU A 7 -3.99 -12.10 -26.44
C LEU A 7 -4.28 -13.16 -25.37
N ASN A 8 -3.26 -13.63 -24.64
CA ASN A 8 -3.44 -14.56 -23.53
C ASN A 8 -4.12 -13.88 -22.32
N ARG A 9 -3.74 -12.64 -21.96
CA ARG A 9 -4.47 -11.86 -20.94
C ARG A 9 -5.93 -11.64 -21.33
N CYS A 10 -6.17 -11.24 -22.58
CA CYS A 10 -7.53 -11.07 -23.10
C CYS A 10 -8.34 -12.38 -23.11
N LYS A 11 -7.72 -13.54 -23.24
CA LYS A 11 -8.40 -14.85 -23.27
C LYS A 11 -8.56 -15.49 -21.89
N GLY A 12 -7.60 -15.28 -21.00
CA GLY A 12 -7.51 -15.95 -19.69
C GLY A 12 -8.31 -15.26 -18.59
N ASP A 13 -8.43 -13.93 -18.65
CA ASP A 13 -8.99 -13.14 -17.55
C ASP A 13 -10.42 -12.65 -17.80
N MET A 14 -11.08 -12.98 -18.92
CA MET A 14 -12.46 -12.55 -19.29
C MET A 14 -13.58 -13.16 -18.40
N ASP A 15 -13.39 -13.14 -17.08
CA ASP A 15 -14.37 -13.52 -16.06
C ASP A 15 -15.15 -12.29 -15.53
N ASP A 16 -15.95 -12.49 -14.48
CA ASP A 16 -16.72 -11.43 -13.81
C ASP A 16 -15.86 -10.25 -13.30
N ASN A 17 -14.54 -10.43 -13.18
CA ASN A 17 -13.61 -9.38 -12.75
C ASN A 17 -13.50 -8.26 -13.79
N TRP A 18 -13.56 -8.55 -15.10
CA TRP A 18 -13.55 -7.47 -16.11
C TRP A 18 -14.77 -6.57 -16.05
N ALA A 19 -15.93 -7.09 -15.66
CA ALA A 19 -17.11 -6.26 -15.47
C ALA A 19 -16.86 -5.22 -14.36
N LYS A 20 -16.18 -5.62 -13.27
CA LYS A 20 -15.75 -4.69 -12.22
C LYS A 20 -14.74 -3.66 -12.74
N VAL A 21 -13.68 -4.11 -13.43
CA VAL A 21 -12.64 -3.23 -13.99
C VAL A 21 -13.26 -2.20 -14.95
N ALA A 22 -14.11 -2.65 -15.88
CA ALA A 22 -14.78 -1.78 -16.83
C ALA A 22 -15.68 -0.75 -16.12
N ASN A 23 -16.40 -1.16 -15.07
CA ASN A 23 -17.19 -0.24 -14.26
C ASN A 23 -16.33 0.85 -13.58
N GLU A 24 -15.15 0.49 -13.05
CA GLU A 24 -14.22 1.47 -12.47
C GLU A 24 -13.67 2.43 -13.53
N ILE A 25 -13.30 1.94 -14.71
CA ILE A 25 -12.88 2.80 -15.83
C ILE A 25 -14.00 3.76 -16.24
N VAL A 26 -15.25 3.31 -16.27
CA VAL A 26 -16.41 4.18 -16.54
C VAL A 26 -16.57 5.24 -15.45
N LYS A 27 -16.38 4.91 -14.17
CA LYS A 27 -16.41 5.90 -13.08
C LYS A 27 -15.28 6.92 -13.22
N ILE A 28 -14.05 6.48 -13.44
CA ILE A 28 -12.88 7.34 -13.63
C ILE A 28 -13.08 8.28 -14.84
N SER A 29 -13.60 7.77 -15.96
CA SER A 29 -13.84 8.58 -17.16
C SER A 29 -14.92 9.65 -16.98
N LYS A 30 -15.87 9.46 -16.07
CA LYS A 30 -16.85 10.51 -15.71
C LYS A 30 -16.19 11.69 -14.97
N ILE A 31 -15.11 11.43 -14.23
CA ILE A 31 -14.33 12.43 -13.50
C ILE A 31 -13.31 13.09 -14.46
N HIS A 32 -12.58 12.28 -15.22
CA HIS A 32 -11.49 12.69 -16.11
C HIS A 32 -11.87 12.67 -17.61
N LYS A 33 -12.99 13.31 -17.97
CA LYS A 33 -13.67 13.16 -19.28
C LYS A 33 -12.79 13.34 -20.53
N THR A 34 -11.77 14.19 -20.46
CA THR A 34 -10.91 14.52 -21.61
C THR A 34 -9.48 14.04 -21.42
N ASP A 35 -9.20 13.22 -20.40
CA ASP A 35 -7.84 12.75 -20.13
C ASP A 35 -7.50 11.52 -20.99
N SER A 36 -6.53 11.68 -21.88
CA SER A 36 -6.06 10.60 -22.74
C SER A 36 -5.41 9.46 -21.95
N SER A 37 -4.95 9.71 -20.71
CA SER A 37 -4.32 8.68 -19.89
C SER A 37 -5.27 7.54 -19.53
N ILE A 38 -6.59 7.74 -19.61
CA ILE A 38 -7.59 6.67 -19.40
C ILE A 38 -7.33 5.47 -20.31
N MET A 39 -6.73 5.68 -21.48
CA MET A 39 -6.39 4.59 -22.41
C MET A 39 -5.38 3.59 -21.84
N ILE A 40 -4.63 3.94 -20.78
CA ILE A 40 -3.69 3.01 -20.14
C ILE A 40 -4.38 2.03 -19.19
N LEU A 41 -5.55 2.38 -18.65
CA LEU A 41 -6.21 1.62 -17.58
C LEU A 41 -6.52 0.16 -17.94
N PRO A 42 -6.99 -0.17 -19.16
CA PRO A 42 -7.22 -1.56 -19.55
C PRO A 42 -5.95 -2.43 -19.57
N PHE A 43 -4.76 -1.81 -19.58
CA PHE A 43 -3.48 -2.55 -19.60
C PHE A 43 -2.91 -2.79 -18.20
N MET A 44 -3.44 -2.11 -17.19
CA MET A 44 -3.02 -2.23 -15.80
C MET A 44 -3.64 -3.47 -15.13
N ASN A 45 -3.01 -3.95 -14.07
CA ASN A 45 -3.58 -5.01 -13.23
C ASN A 45 -4.54 -4.39 -12.21
N TYR A 46 -5.69 -5.02 -12.02
CA TYR A 46 -6.68 -4.60 -11.04
C TYR A 46 -6.57 -5.46 -9.78
N HIS A 47 -6.33 -4.81 -8.65
CA HIS A 47 -6.22 -5.45 -7.35
C HIS A 47 -7.31 -4.92 -6.42
N GLU A 48 -8.02 -5.82 -5.74
CA GLU A 48 -8.96 -5.53 -4.67
C GLU A 48 -8.35 -6.11 -3.39
N LEU A 49 -7.99 -5.24 -2.44
CA LEU A 49 -7.34 -5.63 -1.18
C LEU A 49 -8.39 -5.73 -0.08
N ASN A 50 -8.37 -6.83 0.68
CA ASN A 50 -9.17 -6.95 1.90
C ASN A 50 -8.48 -6.21 3.06
N PRO A 51 -9.20 -5.86 4.13
CA PRO A 51 -8.58 -5.33 5.34
C PRO A 51 -7.44 -6.23 5.84
N GLY A 52 -6.24 -5.66 5.95
CA GLY A 52 -5.03 -6.36 6.36
C GLY A 52 -4.20 -6.94 5.20
N ASP A 53 -4.73 -7.02 3.98
CA ASP A 53 -3.89 -7.30 2.81
C ASP A 53 -2.93 -6.13 2.55
N ALA A 54 -1.74 -6.44 2.04
CA ALA A 54 -0.75 -5.46 1.63
C ALA A 54 -0.24 -5.76 0.22
N ILE A 55 0.24 -4.73 -0.46
CA ILE A 55 0.89 -4.84 -1.77
C ILE A 55 2.08 -3.91 -1.81
N HIS A 56 3.20 -4.39 -2.34
CA HIS A 56 4.39 -3.58 -2.57
C HIS A 56 4.44 -3.12 -4.03
N ILE A 57 4.76 -1.84 -4.26
CA ILE A 57 4.86 -1.26 -5.60
C ILE A 57 6.30 -0.81 -5.85
N GLU A 58 6.97 -1.50 -6.75
CA GLU A 58 8.36 -1.21 -7.13
C GLU A 58 8.49 0.13 -7.90
N PRO A 59 9.66 0.79 -7.84
CA PRO A 59 9.99 1.90 -8.72
C PRO A 59 9.78 1.55 -10.20
N GLY A 60 9.22 2.49 -10.96
CA GLY A 60 8.94 2.31 -12.38
C GLY A 60 7.67 1.50 -12.69
N VAL A 61 6.94 1.03 -11.67
CA VAL A 61 5.62 0.40 -11.85
C VAL A 61 4.52 1.46 -11.79
N ALA A 62 3.81 1.62 -12.91
CA ALA A 62 2.64 2.50 -12.96
C ALA A 62 1.52 1.94 -12.08
N HIS A 63 0.97 2.78 -11.20
CA HIS A 63 -0.09 2.40 -10.28
C HIS A 63 -1.04 3.57 -10.04
N ILE A 64 -2.28 3.26 -9.69
CA ILE A 64 -3.28 4.24 -9.25
C ILE A 64 -4.07 3.65 -8.07
N TYR A 65 -4.40 4.47 -7.09
CA TYR A 65 -5.37 4.11 -6.06
C TYR A 65 -6.75 4.63 -6.46
N ILE A 66 -7.74 3.73 -6.51
CA ILE A 66 -9.08 4.06 -7.02
C ILE A 66 -10.02 4.46 -5.89
N GLN A 67 -10.16 3.62 -4.87
CA GLN A 67 -11.05 3.84 -3.73
C GLN A 67 -10.62 2.97 -2.54
N GLY A 68 -11.04 3.38 -1.34
CA GLY A 68 -10.78 2.66 -0.10
C GLY A 68 -9.90 3.46 0.87
N MET A 69 -9.45 2.78 1.92
CA MET A 69 -8.54 3.30 2.92
C MET A 69 -7.40 2.31 3.10
N ALA A 70 -6.16 2.81 3.08
CA ALA A 70 -4.96 2.03 3.25
C ALA A 70 -3.97 2.81 4.12
N VAL A 71 -3.11 2.09 4.83
CA VAL A 71 -1.88 2.65 5.40
C VAL A 71 -0.82 2.56 4.30
N GLU A 72 -0.33 3.71 3.86
CA GLU A 72 0.75 3.80 2.89
C GLU A 72 2.05 4.11 3.63
N VAL A 73 3.08 3.30 3.37
CA VAL A 73 4.41 3.47 3.94
C VAL A 73 5.41 3.52 2.79
N MET A 74 6.26 4.54 2.80
CA MET A 74 7.26 4.78 1.78
C MET A 74 8.55 5.28 2.42
N GLU A 75 9.68 5.01 1.77
CA GLU A 75 10.92 5.70 2.12
C GLU A 75 10.78 7.22 1.90
N PRO A 76 11.55 8.06 2.61
CA PRO A 76 11.49 9.50 2.45
C PRO A 76 11.72 9.93 0.99
N GLY A 77 10.69 10.51 0.37
CA GLY A 77 10.75 11.04 -0.99
C GLY A 77 9.38 11.49 -1.45
N ASP A 78 9.33 12.47 -2.34
CA ASP A 78 8.09 12.99 -2.95
C ASP A 78 8.17 13.02 -4.48
N ASN A 79 9.13 12.27 -5.04
CA ASN A 79 9.33 12.15 -6.48
C ASN A 79 8.18 11.39 -7.13
N VAL A 80 7.26 12.13 -7.75
CA VAL A 80 6.09 11.56 -8.44
C VAL A 80 6.02 12.07 -9.87
N VAL A 81 6.22 11.17 -10.84
CA VAL A 81 5.99 11.42 -12.26
C VAL A 81 4.58 10.97 -12.63
N ARG A 82 3.76 11.88 -13.16
CA ARG A 82 2.34 11.64 -13.43
C ARG A 82 2.06 11.50 -14.93
N ALA A 83 1.34 10.44 -15.30
CA ALA A 83 0.89 10.21 -16.68
C ALA A 83 -0.45 10.90 -17.02
N GLY A 84 -1.27 11.21 -16.01
CA GLY A 84 -2.61 11.80 -16.14
C GLY A 84 -3.47 11.53 -14.91
N LEU A 85 -4.79 11.52 -15.10
CA LEU A 85 -5.82 11.45 -14.05
C LEU A 85 -5.64 12.53 -12.97
N THR A 86 -5.19 13.72 -13.38
CA THR A 86 -4.84 14.78 -12.45
C THR A 86 -4.96 16.16 -13.11
N ILE A 87 -5.16 17.19 -12.29
CA ILE A 87 -4.99 18.60 -12.70
C ILE A 87 -3.56 19.11 -12.46
N LYS A 88 -2.72 18.32 -11.78
CA LYS A 88 -1.31 18.67 -11.51
C LYS A 88 -0.46 18.52 -12.77
N HIS A 89 0.79 18.98 -12.70
CA HIS A 89 1.74 18.80 -13.78
C HIS A 89 1.92 17.32 -14.15
N THR A 90 1.90 17.04 -15.45
CA THR A 90 2.14 15.72 -16.04
C THR A 90 3.30 15.80 -17.02
N ASP A 91 4.21 14.83 -16.96
CA ASP A 91 5.25 14.64 -17.96
C ASP A 91 5.14 13.23 -18.54
N LYS A 92 4.43 13.13 -19.68
CA LYS A 92 4.16 11.85 -20.34
C LYS A 92 5.42 11.26 -20.97
N LYS A 93 6.38 12.10 -21.37
CA LYS A 93 7.62 11.63 -21.97
C LYS A 93 8.51 11.01 -20.90
N GLU A 94 8.67 11.70 -19.78
CA GLU A 94 9.44 11.19 -18.64
C GLU A 94 8.78 9.94 -18.03
N PHE A 95 7.44 9.94 -17.93
CA PHE A 95 6.70 8.76 -17.48
C PHE A 95 7.04 7.53 -18.33
N LEU A 96 7.02 7.66 -19.66
CA LEU A 96 7.32 6.55 -20.56
C LEU A 96 8.79 6.13 -20.52
N SER A 97 9.74 7.02 -20.22
CA SER A 97 11.15 6.65 -20.06
C SER A 97 11.44 5.93 -18.74
N LEU A 98 10.62 6.13 -17.71
CA LEU A 98 10.77 5.49 -16.39
C LEU A 98 9.93 4.22 -16.23
N LEU A 99 8.96 3.98 -17.12
CA LEU A 99 8.06 2.84 -17.03
C LEU A 99 8.81 1.52 -17.26
N ASN A 100 8.80 0.64 -16.27
CA ASN A 100 9.31 -0.72 -16.41
C ASN A 100 8.23 -1.65 -16.98
N ILE A 101 8.23 -1.84 -18.30
CA ILE A 101 7.28 -2.71 -18.99
C ILE A 101 7.49 -4.22 -18.74
N SER A 102 8.63 -4.58 -18.14
CA SER A 102 9.00 -5.95 -17.78
C SER A 102 8.86 -6.22 -16.28
N ALA A 103 8.26 -5.29 -15.53
CA ALA A 103 8.02 -5.46 -14.11
C ALA A 103 7.12 -6.68 -13.84
N GLU A 104 7.44 -7.42 -12.78
CA GLU A 104 6.58 -8.49 -12.31
C GLU A 104 5.26 -7.90 -11.78
N ILE A 105 4.18 -8.68 -11.88
CA ILE A 105 2.89 -8.28 -11.33
C ILE A 105 3.02 -8.27 -9.79
N PRO A 106 2.76 -7.14 -9.12
CA PRO A 106 2.79 -7.07 -7.67
C PRO A 106 1.90 -8.15 -7.03
N GLN A 107 2.47 -8.91 -6.09
CA GLN A 107 1.75 -9.95 -5.38
C GLN A 107 1.10 -9.38 -4.12
N VAL A 108 -0.15 -9.78 -3.87
CA VAL A 108 -0.86 -9.43 -2.64
C VAL A 108 -0.36 -10.33 -1.51
N GLN A 109 0.05 -9.70 -0.42
CA GLN A 109 0.39 -10.36 0.82
C GLN A 109 -0.84 -10.38 1.72
N SER A 110 -1.37 -11.57 1.97
CA SER A 110 -2.48 -11.73 2.91
C SER A 110 -1.99 -11.90 4.33
N VAL A 111 -2.74 -11.30 5.25
CA VAL A 111 -2.43 -11.34 6.68
C VAL A 111 -2.62 -12.75 7.25
N HIS A 112 -1.71 -13.13 8.14
CA HIS A 112 -1.78 -14.40 8.87
C HIS A 112 -1.60 -14.16 10.37
N GLY A 113 -2.63 -14.48 11.14
CA GLY A 113 -2.62 -14.37 12.60
C GLY A 113 -2.76 -12.94 13.12
N PRO A 114 -2.76 -12.77 14.45
CA PRO A 114 -2.96 -11.49 15.13
C PRO A 114 -1.71 -10.61 15.10
N ASP A 115 -0.59 -11.12 14.58
CA ASP A 115 0.70 -10.47 14.60
C ASP A 115 1.45 -10.86 13.33
N HIS A 116 1.58 -9.92 12.39
CA HIS A 116 2.02 -10.18 11.03
C HIS A 116 2.95 -9.09 10.54
N GLU A 117 4.18 -9.47 10.17
CA GLU A 117 5.14 -8.58 9.50
C GLU A 117 5.05 -8.78 7.99
N TYR A 118 4.87 -7.69 7.26
CA TYR A 118 4.83 -7.71 5.80
C TYR A 118 6.24 -7.75 5.23
N ALA A 119 6.45 -8.53 4.17
CA ALA A 119 7.70 -8.50 3.42
C ALA A 119 7.80 -7.16 2.68
N GLY A 120 8.82 -6.37 3.03
CA GLY A 120 9.18 -5.14 2.34
C GLY A 120 10.33 -5.33 1.35
N PRO A 121 10.53 -4.39 0.41
CA PRO A 121 11.63 -4.44 -0.55
C PRO A 121 13.01 -4.09 0.05
N VAL A 122 13.01 -3.41 1.21
CA VAL A 122 14.20 -2.84 1.82
C VAL A 122 14.36 -3.35 3.25
N GLU A 123 15.61 -3.56 3.65
CA GLU A 123 15.91 -4.15 4.96
C GLU A 123 15.73 -3.16 6.12
N ASN A 124 15.76 -1.86 5.86
CA ASN A 124 15.71 -0.79 6.85
C ASN A 124 14.28 -0.33 7.21
N LEU A 125 13.26 -0.68 6.42
CA LEU A 125 11.87 -0.28 6.68
C LEU A 125 11.00 -1.53 6.84
N THR A 126 10.44 -1.73 8.04
CA THR A 126 9.52 -2.84 8.30
C THR A 126 8.13 -2.33 8.66
N VAL A 127 7.11 -3.08 8.23
CA VAL A 127 5.71 -2.79 8.56
C VAL A 127 5.11 -4.05 9.16
N ARG A 128 4.55 -3.91 10.35
CA ARG A 128 3.94 -5.00 11.11
C ARG A 128 2.55 -4.62 11.55
N ARG A 129 1.59 -5.53 11.35
CA ARG A 129 0.20 -5.40 11.80
C ARG A 129 -0.01 -6.22 13.05
N ILE A 130 -0.63 -5.62 14.06
CA ILE A 130 -1.06 -6.28 15.28
C ILE A 130 -2.57 -6.10 15.42
N GLU A 131 -3.29 -7.18 15.71
CA GLU A 131 -4.74 -7.21 15.83
C GLU A 131 -5.20 -8.02 17.05
N ASP A 132 -6.05 -7.39 17.86
CA ASP A 132 -6.76 -8.02 18.99
C ASP A 132 -5.84 -8.84 19.91
N THR A 133 -4.62 -8.36 20.14
CA THR A 133 -3.62 -9.05 20.93
C THR A 133 -2.66 -8.08 21.62
N LYS A 134 -1.88 -8.63 22.54
CA LYS A 134 -0.77 -7.97 23.20
C LYS A 134 0.55 -8.58 22.74
N ILE A 135 1.50 -7.72 22.37
CA ILE A 135 2.86 -8.11 22.00
C ILE A 135 3.90 -7.34 22.81
N GLU A 136 5.08 -7.95 22.94
CA GLU A 136 6.30 -7.28 23.36
C GLU A 136 7.10 -6.90 22.11
N VAL A 137 7.51 -5.64 22.02
CA VAL A 137 8.40 -5.15 20.98
C VAL A 137 9.76 -4.93 21.60
N ASN A 138 10.77 -5.56 21.00
CA ASN A 138 12.15 -5.51 21.47
C ASN A 138 13.08 -5.05 20.34
N GLY A 139 14.20 -4.46 20.75
CA GLY A 139 15.30 -4.13 19.84
C GLY A 139 14.93 -3.06 18.82
N SER A 140 14.30 -1.95 19.25
CA SER A 140 14.09 -0.75 18.42
C SER A 140 15.38 -0.38 17.67
N ARG A 141 15.27 -0.06 16.37
CA ARG A 141 16.45 0.24 15.54
C ARG A 141 16.79 1.72 15.58
N SER A 142 15.80 2.58 15.37
CA SER A 142 15.98 4.02 15.49
C SER A 142 14.65 4.70 15.85
N VAL A 143 13.63 4.45 15.03
CA VAL A 143 12.30 5.04 15.17
C VAL A 143 11.25 3.97 14.96
N ASP A 144 10.36 3.88 15.95
CA ASP A 144 9.16 3.06 15.87
C ASP A 144 7.94 4.00 15.87
N LEU A 145 7.15 3.94 14.79
CA LEU A 145 5.89 4.65 14.65
C LEU A 145 4.73 3.65 14.83
N ILE A 146 3.89 3.89 15.82
CA ILE A 146 2.72 3.06 16.13
C ILE A 146 1.47 3.82 15.73
N LEU A 147 0.69 3.30 14.79
CA LEU A 147 -0.54 3.92 14.27
C LEU A 147 -1.75 3.03 14.57
N THR A 148 -2.65 3.51 15.41
CA THR A 148 -3.92 2.82 15.69
C THR A 148 -4.92 3.13 14.58
N THR A 149 -5.48 2.10 13.95
CA THR A 149 -6.41 2.25 12.82
C THR A 149 -7.85 1.88 13.18
N THR A 150 -8.04 0.96 14.11
CA THR A 150 -9.36 0.57 14.62
C THR A 150 -9.27 0.28 16.12
N GLY A 151 -10.40 0.42 16.83
CA GLY A 151 -10.47 0.11 18.25
C GLY A 151 -9.59 1.01 19.12
N VAL A 152 -8.96 0.45 20.15
CA VAL A 152 -8.10 1.18 21.10
C VAL A 152 -6.82 0.40 21.33
N SER A 153 -5.68 1.08 21.25
CA SER A 153 -4.37 0.51 21.55
C SER A 153 -3.74 1.18 22.76
N LYS A 154 -2.94 0.45 23.51
CA LYS A 154 -2.18 0.91 24.66
C LYS A 154 -0.72 0.58 24.44
N VAL A 155 0.13 1.59 24.51
CA VAL A 155 1.58 1.46 24.41
C VAL A 155 2.19 1.71 25.78
N GLU A 156 2.89 0.72 26.34
CA GLU A 156 3.58 0.85 27.62
C GLU A 156 5.08 1.00 27.37
N HIS A 157 5.59 2.23 27.52
CA HIS A 157 7.01 2.57 27.44
C HIS A 157 7.36 3.55 28.56
N GLY A 158 7.65 3.03 29.75
CA GLY A 158 7.83 3.79 31.00
C GLY A 158 6.53 4.40 31.56
N LYS A 159 5.59 4.77 30.70
CA LYS A 159 4.22 5.18 31.02
C LYS A 159 3.25 4.67 29.95
N GLU A 160 2.09 4.18 30.37
CA GLU A 160 0.97 3.85 29.46
C GLU A 160 0.52 5.09 28.67
N THR A 161 0.47 4.93 27.35
CA THR A 161 -0.15 5.87 26.41
C THR A 161 -1.26 5.16 25.64
N GLN A 162 -2.47 5.69 25.71
CA GLN A 162 -3.60 5.17 24.95
C GLN A 162 -3.71 5.89 23.60
N LEU A 163 -4.01 5.14 22.55
CA LEU A 163 -4.22 5.62 21.19
C LEU A 163 -5.60 5.19 20.69
N ASN A 164 -6.35 6.15 20.15
CA ASN A 164 -7.62 5.97 19.46
C ASN A 164 -7.39 5.86 17.94
N PRO A 165 -8.41 5.48 17.14
CA PRO A 165 -8.25 5.38 15.69
C PRO A 165 -7.82 6.70 15.06
N GLY A 166 -6.75 6.65 14.26
CA GLY A 166 -6.12 7.80 13.63
C GLY A 166 -5.04 8.48 14.47
N GLU A 167 -4.83 8.07 15.72
CA GLU A 167 -3.73 8.56 16.55
C GLU A 167 -2.47 7.73 16.34
N ALA A 168 -1.32 8.41 16.36
CA ALA A 168 -0.02 7.80 16.23
C ALA A 168 0.88 8.15 17.41
N PHE A 169 1.76 7.22 17.78
CA PHE A 169 2.77 7.40 18.81
C PHE A 169 4.14 7.10 18.23
N LEU A 170 5.11 7.97 18.56
CA LEU A 170 6.48 7.86 18.08
C LEU A 170 7.38 7.52 19.25
N ILE A 171 8.16 6.45 19.11
CA ILE A 171 9.23 6.09 20.03
C ILE A 171 10.55 6.26 19.28
N GLN A 172 11.48 7.01 19.88
CA GLN A 172 12.80 7.26 19.33
C GLN A 172 13.87 6.69 20.28
N GLY A 173 14.80 5.93 19.74
CA GLY A 173 15.93 5.36 20.47
C GLY A 173 16.26 3.94 20.02
N GLU A 174 17.47 3.51 20.38
CA GLU A 174 18.01 2.18 20.06
C GLU A 174 17.78 1.21 21.23
N ASP A 175 17.60 -0.07 20.92
CA ASP A 175 17.48 -1.17 21.89
C ASP A 175 16.36 -0.97 22.94
N LEU A 176 15.30 -0.25 22.55
CA LEU A 176 14.14 -0.03 23.40
C LEU A 176 13.23 -1.26 23.45
N ASN A 177 12.63 -1.46 24.62
CA ASN A 177 11.64 -2.50 24.87
C ASN A 177 10.35 -1.83 25.37
N TYR A 178 9.23 -2.20 24.78
CA TYR A 178 7.91 -1.70 25.15
C TYR A 178 6.84 -2.73 24.77
N THR A 179 5.62 -2.52 25.25
CA THR A 179 4.49 -3.41 24.88
C THR A 179 3.42 -2.64 24.13
N ILE A 180 2.77 -3.34 23.19
CA ILE A 180 1.58 -2.87 22.51
C ILE A 180 0.46 -3.85 22.86
N ASP A 181 -0.61 -3.35 23.46
CA ASP A 181 -1.83 -4.10 23.76
C ASP A 181 -2.99 -3.46 23.01
N THR A 182 -3.62 -4.17 22.08
CA THR A 182 -4.65 -3.60 21.22
C THR A 182 -5.93 -4.44 21.23
N ALA A 183 -7.07 -3.76 21.34
CA ALA A 183 -8.39 -4.30 21.01
C ALA A 183 -8.88 -3.53 19.78
N GLY A 184 -8.65 -4.10 18.59
CA GLY A 184 -8.65 -3.44 17.28
C GLY A 184 -7.34 -3.70 16.53
N SER A 185 -7.00 -2.84 15.56
CA SER A 185 -5.84 -3.00 14.68
C SER A 185 -4.87 -1.82 14.80
N VAL A 186 -3.58 -2.14 14.92
CA VAL A 186 -2.47 -1.17 14.98
C VAL A 186 -1.36 -1.58 14.02
N PHE A 187 -0.76 -0.60 13.36
CA PHE A 187 0.41 -0.80 12.51
C PHE A 187 1.65 -0.24 13.20
N LEU A 188 2.68 -1.05 13.30
CA LEU A 188 4.01 -0.68 13.75
C LEU A 188 4.91 -0.55 12.52
N VAL A 189 5.42 0.65 12.28
CA VAL A 189 6.40 0.95 11.23
C VAL A 189 7.75 1.24 11.87
N ARG A 190 8.80 0.57 11.39
CA ARG A 190 10.15 0.70 11.94
C ARG A 190 11.12 1.11 10.83
N GLY A 191 11.93 2.14 11.08
CA GLY A 191 12.85 2.77 10.12
C GLY A 191 14.16 3.21 10.76
#